data_AF-A0A937NRH9-F1
#
_entry.id   AF-A0A937NRH9-F1
#
_cell.length_a   1.000
_cell.length_b   1.000
_cell.length_c   1.000
_cell.angle_alpha   90.00
_cell.angle_beta   90.00
_cell.angle_gamma   90.00
#
_symmetry.space_group_name_H-M   'P 1'
#
loop_
_entity.id
_entity.type
_entity.pdbx_description
1 polymer ?
#
loop_
_entity_poly.entity_id
_entity_poly.type
_entity_poly.pdbx_seq_one_letter_code
_entity_poly.pdbx_strand_id
1 'polypeptide(L)'
;MSILVLGTVALDTVKTPHGVRKGLLGGSAAHFSMSARLFTPVHLVAVVGENFPSRYINFLQGAGLDLTSLIRTKGKTFQWSGE
;
A
#
# COMPACT_ATOMS: atom_id res chain seq x y z
N MET A 1 -8.27 -0.73 21.35
CA MET A 1 -7.87 -1.95 20.62
C MET A 1 -7.21 -1.50 19.33
N SER A 2 -6.16 -2.16 18.85
CA SER A 2 -5.59 -1.93 17.51
C SER A 2 -5.67 -3.22 16.70
N ILE A 3 -5.50 -3.12 15.37
CA ILE A 3 -5.43 -4.28 14.49
C ILE A 3 -4.08 -4.33 13.77
N LEU A 4 -3.55 -5.55 13.63
CA LEU A 4 -2.36 -5.84 12.84
C LEU A 4 -2.79 -6.39 11.47
N VAL A 5 -2.28 -5.81 10.40
CA VAL A 5 -2.66 -6.16 9.03
C VAL A 5 -1.43 -6.63 8.27
N LEU A 6 -1.52 -7.85 7.73
CA LEU A 6 -0.50 -8.45 6.87
C LEU A 6 -1.07 -8.65 5.46
N GLY A 7 -0.27 -8.33 4.45
CA GLY A 7 -0.62 -8.61 3.06
C GLY A 7 0.15 -7.73 2.08
N THR A 8 -0.35 -7.62 0.85
CA THR A 8 0.37 -6.92 -0.21
C THR A 8 0.21 -5.41 -0.11
N VAL A 9 1.32 -4.70 -0.29
CA VAL A 9 1.38 -3.29 -0.66
C VAL A 9 2.03 -3.26 -2.04
N ALA A 10 1.32 -2.75 -3.04
CA ALA A 10 1.65 -2.94 -4.44
C ALA A 10 1.67 -1.63 -5.23
N LEU A 11 2.17 -1.72 -6.46
CA LEU A 11 2.01 -0.70 -7.48
C LEU A 11 1.12 -1.25 -8.60
N ASP A 12 -0.07 -0.69 -8.72
CA ASP A 12 -1.09 -1.20 -9.64
C ASP A 12 -1.10 -0.39 -10.94
N THR A 13 -1.28 -1.10 -12.05
CA THR A 13 -1.64 -0.51 -13.34
C THR A 13 -3.06 -0.90 -13.68
N VAL A 14 -3.95 0.09 -13.77
CA VAL A 14 -5.37 -0.12 -14.07
C VAL A 14 -5.67 0.49 -15.42
N LYS A 15 -6.20 -0.33 -16.32
CA LYS A 15 -6.78 0.09 -17.59
C LYS A 15 -8.30 0.04 -17.47
N THR A 16 -8.96 1.01 -18.08
CA THR A 16 -10.41 1.08 -18.26
C THR A 16 -10.68 1.53 -19.70
N PRO A 17 -11.92 1.45 -20.21
CA PRO A 17 -12.26 2.02 -21.52
C PRO A 17 -11.93 3.53 -21.65
N HIS A 18 -11.82 4.25 -20.53
CA HIS A 18 -11.56 5.68 -20.50
C HIS A 18 -10.07 6.04 -20.31
N GLY A 19 -9.18 5.05 -20.18
CA GLY A 19 -7.74 5.28 -20.13
C GLY A 19 -7.00 4.37 -19.15
N VAL A 20 -5.70 4.66 -19.00
CA VAL A 20 -4.76 3.87 -18.18
C VAL A 20 -4.15 4.76 -17.10
N ARG A 21 -3.97 4.19 -15.90
CA ARG A 21 -3.19 4.76 -14.82
C ARG A 21 -2.19 3.73 -14.34
N LYS A 22 -0.91 4.14 -14.25
CA LYS A 22 0.21 3.27 -13.90
C LYS A 22 0.77 3.64 -12.53
N GLY A 23 1.24 2.64 -11.79
CA GLY A 23 1.93 2.83 -10.53
C GLY A 23 1.06 3.49 -9.45
N LEU A 24 -0.24 3.17 -9.43
CA LEU A 24 -1.15 3.56 -8.36
C LEU A 24 -0.81 2.79 -7.08
N LEU A 25 -1.10 3.37 -5.92
CA LEU A 25 -0.99 2.64 -4.66
C LEU A 25 -2.02 1.52 -4.66
N GLY A 26 -1.54 0.29 -4.46
CA GLY A 26 -2.32 -0.92 -4.57
C GLY A 26 -2.07 -1.92 -3.46
N GLY A 27 -2.63 -3.12 -3.65
CA GLY A 27 -2.48 -4.25 -2.74
C GLY A 27 -3.56 -4.32 -1.66
N SER A 28 -3.85 -5.54 -1.21
CA SER A 28 -4.97 -5.82 -0.32
C SER A 28 -4.77 -5.20 1.07
N ALA A 29 -3.55 -5.23 1.58
CA ALA A 29 -3.25 -4.67 2.90
C ALA A 29 -3.34 -3.16 2.90
N ALA A 30 -2.93 -2.49 1.82
CA ALA A 30 -3.07 -1.04 1.68
C ALA A 30 -4.56 -0.62 1.70
N HIS A 31 -5.40 -1.28 0.92
CA HIS A 31 -6.84 -1.00 0.86
C HIS A 31 -7.56 -1.29 2.18
N PHE A 32 -7.28 -2.45 2.79
CA PHE A 32 -7.86 -2.81 4.09
C PHE A 32 -7.45 -1.80 5.16
N SER A 33 -6.16 -1.45 5.24
CA SER A 33 -5.65 -0.51 6.23
C SER A 33 -6.27 0.88 6.09
N MET A 34 -6.39 1.37 4.86
CA MET A 34 -7.01 2.67 4.58
C MET A 34 -8.49 2.73 4.95
N SER A 35 -9.20 1.61 4.90
CA SER A 35 -10.60 1.51 5.30
C SER A 35 -10.74 1.34 6.82
N ALA A 36 -9.95 0.44 7.41
CA ALA A 36 -10.02 0.11 8.82
C ALA A 36 -9.58 1.25 9.75
N ARG A 37 -8.69 2.13 9.28
CA ARG A 37 -8.24 3.32 10.05
C ARG A 37 -9.37 4.26 10.47
N LEU A 38 -10.50 4.21 9.78
CA LEU A 38 -11.69 5.01 10.12
C LEU A 38 -12.34 4.56 11.42
N PHE A 39 -12.03 3.34 11.90
CA PHE A 39 -12.67 2.72 13.04
C PHE A 39 -11.71 2.37 14.17
N THR A 40 -10.45 2.09 13.84
CA THR A 40 -9.45 1.62 14.82
C THR A 40 -8.03 1.92 14.34
N PRO A 41 -7.05 2.14 15.26
CA PRO A 41 -5.65 2.20 14.88
C PRO A 41 -5.20 0.93 14.16
N VAL A 42 -4.44 1.11 13.07
CA VAL A 42 -3.96 0.03 12.21
C VAL A 42 -2.44 0.01 12.16
N HIS A 43 -1.88 -1.16 12.39
CA HIS A 43 -0.46 -1.45 12.18
C HIS A 43 -0.30 -2.29 10.92
N LEU A 44 0.36 -1.72 9.91
CA LEU A 44 0.59 -2.36 8.62
C LEU A 44 1.96 -3.03 8.58
N VAL A 45 1.95 -4.35 8.36
CA VAL A 45 3.15 -5.16 8.11
C VAL A 45 3.18 -5.52 6.64
N ALA A 46 4.22 -5.05 5.95
CA ALA A 46 4.41 -5.31 4.53
C ALA A 46 5.89 -5.18 4.14
N VAL A 47 6.22 -5.72 2.97
CA VAL A 47 7.52 -5.50 2.34
C VAL A 47 7.32 -4.82 0.99
N VAL A 48 8.09 -3.77 0.73
CA VAL A 48 8.13 -3.07 -0.55
C VAL A 48 9.56 -3.01 -1.09
N GLY A 49 9.70 -2.84 -2.40
CA GLY A 49 11.01 -2.73 -3.04
C GLY A 49 11.60 -1.32 -3.01
N GLU A 50 12.85 -1.19 -3.45
CA GLU A 50 13.58 0.08 -3.57
C GLU A 50 12.96 1.06 -4.59
N ASN A 51 12.06 0.56 -5.44
CA ASN A 51 11.30 1.37 -6.39
C ASN A 51 9.97 1.91 -5.82
N PHE A 52 9.59 1.59 -4.57
CA PHE A 52 8.33 2.05 -4.00
C PHE A 52 8.35 3.57 -3.74
N PRO A 53 7.49 4.38 -4.36
CA PRO A 53 7.55 5.84 -4.22
C PRO A 53 7.36 6.31 -2.78
N SER A 54 8.27 7.16 -2.28
CA SER A 54 8.18 7.73 -0.92
C SER A 54 6.89 8.52 -0.69
N ARG A 55 6.28 9.07 -1.75
CA ARG A 55 4.97 9.73 -1.67
C ARG A 55 3.88 8.83 -1.07
N TYR A 56 3.93 7.51 -1.33
CA TYR A 56 2.93 6.58 -0.79
C TYR A 56 3.21 6.22 0.67
N ILE A 57 4.49 6.16 1.07
CA ILE A 57 4.85 6.04 2.49
C ILE A 57 4.34 7.26 3.27
N ASN A 58 4.63 8.47 2.78
CA ASN A 58 4.18 9.71 3.39
C ASN A 58 2.65 9.82 3.44
N PHE A 59 1.97 9.37 2.37
CA PHE A 59 0.51 9.34 2.33
C PHE A 59 -0.08 8.39 3.38
N LEU A 60 0.43 7.16 3.47
CA LEU A 60 -0.03 6.16 4.45
C LEU A 60 0.27 6.59 5.89
N GLN A 61 1.44 7.20 6.14
CA GLN A 61 1.81 7.72 7.45
C GLN A 61 0.96 8.95 7.83
N GLY A 62 0.75 9.88 6.89
CA GLY A 62 -0.14 11.04 7.07
C GLY A 62 -1.60 10.64 7.26
N ALA A 63 -1.98 9.44 6.81
CA ALA A 63 -3.27 8.83 7.08
C ALA A 63 -3.39 8.23 8.50
N GLY A 64 -2.33 8.26 9.31
CA GLY A 64 -2.33 7.77 10.70
C GLY A 64 -2.08 6.27 10.85
N LEU A 65 -1.59 5.59 9.80
CA LEU A 65 -1.20 4.18 9.88
C LEU A 65 0.15 4.04 10.57
N ASP A 66 0.29 3.04 11.43
CA ASP A 66 1.60 2.62 11.95
C ASP A 66 2.31 1.77 10.89
N LEU A 67 3.44 2.29 10.40
CA LEU A 67 4.27 1.69 9.35
C LEU A 67 5.61 1.18 9.88
N THR A 68 5.80 1.06 11.20
CA THR A 68 7.05 0.60 11.82
C THR A 68 7.49 -0.79 11.34
N SER A 69 6.55 -1.60 10.83
CA SER A 69 6.80 -2.93 10.25
C SER A 69 6.63 -2.98 8.73
N LEU A 70 6.52 -1.82 8.07
CA LEU A 70 6.66 -1.73 6.62
C LEU A 70 8.14 -1.59 6.30
N ILE A 71 8.73 -2.64 5.76
CA ILE A 71 10.16 -2.67 5.44
C ILE A 71 10.41 -2.47 3.95
N ARG A 72 11.50 -1.77 3.66
CA ARG A 72 12.01 -1.63 2.29
C ARG A 72 13.19 -2.57 2.11
N THR A 73 13.14 -3.39 1.07
CA THR A 73 14.19 -4.37 0.77
C THR A 73 14.70 -4.23 -0.67
N LYS A 74 15.90 -4.79 -0.93
CA LYS A 74 16.48 -4.87 -2.28
C LYS A 74 15.52 -5.59 -3.22
N GLY A 75 15.33 -5.04 -4.41
CA GLY A 75 14.42 -5.58 -5.42
C GLY A 75 13.23 -4.68 -5.72
N LYS A 76 12.28 -5.22 -6.49
CA LYS A 76 11.10 -4.47 -6.97
C LYS A 76 9.89 -4.76 -6.09
N THR A 77 9.09 -3.73 -5.84
CA THR A 77 7.76 -3.85 -5.24
C THR A 77 6.88 -4.71 -6.14
N PHE A 78 6.04 -5.53 -5.53
CA PHE A 78 5.01 -6.28 -6.26
C PHE A 78 4.20 -5.34 -7.15
N GLN A 79 3.98 -5.76 -8.39
CA GLN A 79 3.19 -5.02 -9.37
C GLN A 79 2.03 -5.87 -9.84
N TRP A 80 0.85 -5.27 -9.88
CA TRP A 80 -0.34 -5.89 -10.45
C TRP A 80 -0.81 -5.07 -11.65
N SER A 81 -1.41 -5.73 -12.63
CA SER A 81 -2.00 -5.08 -13.79
C SER A 81 -3.34 -5.71 -14.10
N GLY A 82 -4.34 -4.88 -14.36
CA GLY A 82 -5.68 -5.30 -14.77
C GLY A 82 -6.32 -4.33 -15.76
N GLU A 83 -7.34 -4.82 -16.44
CA GLU A 83 -8.11 -4.17 -17.51
C GLU A 83 -9.61 -4.38 -17.30
#